data_AF-A0A551Z9X1-F1
#
_entry.id   AF-A0A551Z9X1-F1
#
_cell.length_a   1.000
_cell.length_b   1.000
_cell.length_c   1.000
_cell.angle_alpha   90.00
_cell.angle_beta   90.00
_cell.angle_gamma   90.00
#
_symmetry.space_group_name_H-M   'P 1'
#
loop_
_entity.id
_entity.type
_entity.pdbx_description
1 polymer ?
#
loop_
_entity_poly.entity_id
_entity_poly.type
_entity_poly.pdbx_seq_one_letter_code
_entity_poly.pdbx_strand_id
1 'polypeptide(L)'
;MGGNFFKGAIALGVVAGIMGFTNPPQELYSEYASEKLLAHADKIACEKISLCGSIDSLPVAARNVIKNQILKPAIETSSQRQNLGVFSIYTTEVPGVAKIRTLGAFGHFLTFSET
;
A
#
# COMPACT_ATOMS: atom_id res chain seq x y z
N MET A 1 -9.53 26.39 -37.40
CA MET A 1 -8.43 25.92 -36.51
C MET A 1 -8.92 25.06 -35.32
N GLY A 2 -9.95 24.20 -35.47
CA GLY A 2 -10.54 23.46 -34.33
C GLY A 2 -10.27 21.93 -34.28
N GLY A 3 -9.93 21.30 -35.42
CA GLY A 3 -9.86 19.83 -35.52
C GLY A 3 -8.68 19.18 -34.80
N ASN A 4 -7.51 19.83 -34.77
CA ASN A 4 -6.31 19.28 -34.13
C ASN A 4 -6.31 19.45 -32.62
N PHE A 5 -6.98 20.49 -32.10
CA PHE A 5 -7.09 20.74 -30.66
C PHE A 5 -8.00 19.70 -29.98
N PHE A 6 -9.12 19.36 -30.63
CA PHE A 6 -10.05 18.35 -30.13
C PHE A 6 -9.44 16.94 -30.13
N LYS A 7 -8.71 16.58 -31.21
CA LYS A 7 -7.95 15.30 -31.27
C LYS A 7 -6.83 15.24 -30.24
N GLY A 8 -6.11 16.35 -30.01
CA GLY A 8 -5.09 16.45 -28.97
C GLY A 8 -5.66 16.30 -27.56
N ALA A 9 -6.81 16.93 -27.28
CA ALA A 9 -7.50 16.81 -26.00
C ALA A 9 -8.00 15.38 -25.72
N ILE A 10 -8.57 14.69 -26.73
CA ILE A 10 -8.99 13.29 -26.60
C ILE A 10 -7.79 12.38 -26.33
N ALA A 11 -6.70 12.54 -27.10
CA ALA A 11 -5.50 11.71 -26.92
C ALA A 11 -4.89 11.88 -25.53
N LEU A 12 -4.78 13.13 -25.04
CA LEU A 12 -4.30 13.42 -23.69
C LEU A 12 -5.24 12.87 -22.60
N GLY A 13 -6.56 12.96 -22.80
CA GLY A 13 -7.56 12.42 -21.89
C GLY A 13 -7.47 10.90 -21.73
N VAL A 14 -7.29 10.16 -22.83
CA VAL A 14 -7.12 8.70 -22.80
C VAL A 14 -5.83 8.31 -22.06
N VAL A 15 -4.72 8.99 -22.35
CA VAL A 15 -3.42 8.72 -21.70
C VAL A 15 -3.47 9.02 -20.20
N ALA A 16 -4.08 10.14 -19.80
CA ALA A 16 -4.28 10.49 -18.40
C ALA A 16 -5.22 9.51 -17.68
N GLY A 17 -6.28 9.05 -18.34
CA GLY A 17 -7.20 8.04 -17.81
C GLY A 17 -6.53 6.69 -17.56
N ILE A 18 -5.68 6.23 -18.49
CA ILE A 18 -4.92 4.98 -18.33
C ILE A 18 -3.92 5.12 -17.17
N MET A 19 -3.20 6.23 -17.04
CA MET A 19 -2.28 6.45 -15.93
C MET A 19 -2.99 6.54 -14.57
N GLY A 20 -4.17 7.14 -14.50
CA GLY A 20 -4.99 7.18 -13.29
C GLY A 20 -5.49 5.81 -12.82
N PHE A 21 -5.74 4.88 -13.75
CA PHE A 21 -6.20 3.53 -13.44
C PHE A 21 -5.06 2.54 -13.16
N THR A 22 -3.93 2.71 -13.85
CA THR A 22 -2.79 1.78 -13.72
C THR A 22 -2.02 1.97 -12.44
N ASN A 23 -2.07 3.17 -11.84
CA ASN A 23 -1.27 3.47 -10.68
C ASN A 23 -2.14 3.61 -9.41
N PRO A 24 -2.26 2.54 -8.59
CA PRO A 24 -3.20 2.54 -7.48
C PRO A 24 -2.87 3.66 -6.45
N PRO A 25 -3.88 4.26 -5.79
CA PRO A 25 -3.65 5.28 -4.76
C PRO A 25 -2.99 4.73 -3.50
N GLN A 26 -2.41 5.63 -2.70
CA GLN A 26 -1.73 5.30 -1.44
C GLN A 26 -2.68 4.63 -0.44
N GLU A 27 -3.95 5.02 -0.39
CA GLU A 27 -4.94 4.43 0.52
C GLU A 27 -5.14 2.93 0.28
N LEU A 28 -5.27 2.51 -0.98
CA LEU A 28 -5.37 1.08 -1.33
C LEU A 28 -4.08 0.33 -1.01
N TYR A 29 -2.93 1.00 -1.12
CA TYR A 29 -1.66 0.42 -0.72
C TYR A 29 -1.59 0.23 0.80
N SER A 30 -2.02 1.21 1.60
CA SER A 30 -2.07 1.11 3.06
C SER A 30 -2.93 -0.06 3.51
N GLU A 31 -4.07 -0.29 2.85
CA GLU A 31 -4.93 -1.45 3.11
C GLU A 31 -4.17 -2.75 2.84
N TYR A 32 -3.66 -2.94 1.62
CA TYR A 32 -2.92 -4.13 1.21
C TYR A 32 -1.69 -4.42 2.11
N ALA A 33 -0.88 -3.40 2.36
CA ALA A 33 0.32 -3.49 3.18
C ALA A 33 -0.03 -3.79 4.65
N SER A 34 -1.13 -3.23 5.16
CA SER A 34 -1.56 -3.50 6.53
C SER A 34 -1.99 -4.95 6.73
N GLU A 35 -2.63 -5.58 5.75
CA GLU A 35 -2.96 -7.00 5.81
C GLU A 35 -1.71 -7.88 5.75
N LYS A 36 -0.77 -7.55 4.85
CA LYS A 36 0.51 -8.26 4.75
C LYS A 36 1.32 -8.17 6.04
N LEU A 37 1.46 -6.97 6.59
CA LEU A 37 2.19 -6.77 7.84
C LEU A 37 1.46 -7.33 9.05
N LEU A 38 0.12 -7.49 8.99
CA LEU A 38 -0.64 -8.15 10.07
C LEU A 38 -0.19 -9.61 10.25
N ALA A 39 0.20 -10.30 9.17
CA ALA A 39 0.79 -11.65 9.24
C ALA A 39 2.16 -11.68 9.94
N HIS A 40 2.85 -10.53 10.01
CA HIS A 40 4.11 -10.35 10.75
C HIS A 40 3.95 -9.58 12.06
N ALA A 41 2.72 -9.17 12.39
CA ALA A 41 2.47 -8.25 13.47
C ALA A 41 2.54 -8.91 14.84
N ASP A 42 2.76 -10.22 14.96
CA ASP A 42 3.06 -10.89 16.25
C ASP A 42 4.17 -10.13 17.02
N LYS A 43 5.19 -9.65 16.29
CA LYS A 43 6.26 -8.83 16.86
C LYS A 43 5.74 -7.47 17.35
N ILE A 44 4.92 -6.78 16.53
CA ILE A 44 4.33 -5.48 16.90
C ILE A 44 3.41 -5.62 18.10
N ALA A 45 2.56 -6.64 18.10
CA ALA A 45 1.60 -6.91 19.16
C ALA A 45 2.33 -7.18 20.48
N CYS A 46 3.40 -7.97 20.43
CA CYS A 46 4.24 -8.26 21.59
C CYS A 46 4.95 -7.00 22.10
N GLU A 47 5.52 -6.17 21.23
CA GLU A 47 6.33 -5.02 21.63
C GLU A 47 5.49 -3.79 22.03
N LYS A 48 4.44 -3.45 21.28
CA LYS A 48 3.62 -2.26 21.53
C LYS A 48 2.43 -2.50 22.46
N ILE A 49 1.93 -3.72 22.51
CA ILE A 49 0.65 -4.05 23.16
C ILE A 49 0.81 -5.18 24.18
N SER A 50 2.04 -5.66 24.43
CA SER A 50 2.36 -6.79 25.32
C SER A 50 1.64 -8.10 25.00
N LEU A 51 1.12 -8.23 23.78
CA LEU A 51 0.40 -9.41 23.29
C LEU A 51 1.35 -10.32 22.52
N CYS A 52 2.09 -11.16 23.24
CA CYS A 52 3.12 -12.05 22.67
C CYS A 52 2.58 -13.41 22.19
N GLY A 53 1.33 -13.47 21.74
CA GLY A 53 0.72 -14.65 21.11
C GLY A 53 0.49 -14.44 19.62
N SER A 54 0.23 -15.52 18.88
CA SER A 54 -0.13 -15.41 17.46
C SER A 54 -1.33 -14.50 17.27
N ILE A 55 -1.22 -13.47 16.44
CA ILE A 55 -2.29 -12.55 16.05
C ILE A 55 -3.50 -13.30 15.51
N ASP A 56 -3.29 -14.49 14.97
CA ASP A 56 -4.37 -15.33 14.50
C ASP A 56 -5.32 -15.81 15.60
N SER A 57 -4.86 -15.82 16.85
CA SER A 57 -5.66 -16.17 18.03
C SER A 57 -6.45 -15.00 18.62
N LEU A 58 -6.16 -13.76 18.21
CA LEU A 58 -6.82 -12.56 18.72
C LEU A 58 -8.25 -12.41 18.16
N PRO A 59 -9.19 -11.82 18.92
CA PRO A 59 -10.51 -11.47 18.38
C PRO A 59 -10.40 -10.59 17.13
N VAL A 60 -11.31 -10.74 16.18
CA VAL A 60 -11.35 -9.92 14.94
C VAL A 60 -11.33 -8.42 15.25
N ALA A 61 -12.01 -8.00 16.33
CA ALA A 61 -12.00 -6.62 16.78
C ALA A 61 -10.59 -6.12 17.15
N ALA A 62 -9.79 -6.93 17.86
CA ALA A 62 -8.43 -6.58 18.23
C ALA A 62 -7.51 -6.53 17.01
N ARG A 63 -7.66 -7.47 16.07
CA ARG A 63 -6.95 -7.45 14.78
C ARG A 63 -7.25 -6.19 13.97
N ASN A 64 -8.52 -5.78 13.91
CA ASN A 64 -8.93 -4.56 13.23
C ASN A 64 -8.37 -3.29 13.89
N VAL A 65 -8.25 -3.26 15.22
CA VAL A 65 -7.60 -2.15 15.93
C VAL A 65 -6.12 -2.08 15.55
N ILE A 66 -5.39 -3.19 15.59
CA ILE A 66 -3.98 -3.24 15.19
C ILE A 66 -3.81 -2.78 13.74
N LYS A 67 -4.62 -3.32 12.82
CA LYS A 67 -4.61 -2.95 11.40
C LYS A 67 -4.86 -1.45 11.20
N ASN A 68 -5.95 -0.92 11.74
CA ASN A 68 -6.41 0.44 11.42
C ASN A 68 -5.73 1.54 12.26
N GLN A 69 -5.38 1.28 13.51
CA GLN A 69 -4.82 2.29 14.41
C GLN A 69 -3.30 2.24 14.54
N ILE A 70 -2.67 1.10 14.24
CA ILE A 70 -1.23 0.92 14.40
C ILE A 70 -0.55 0.76 13.03
N LEU A 71 -0.97 -0.24 12.24
CA LEU A 71 -0.31 -0.58 10.99
C LEU A 71 -0.56 0.46 9.90
N LYS A 72 -1.81 0.81 9.60
CA LYS A 72 -2.11 1.80 8.55
C LYS A 72 -1.39 3.14 8.77
N PRO A 73 -1.45 3.79 9.95
CA PRO A 73 -0.75 5.05 10.16
C PRO A 73 0.78 4.89 10.09
N ALA A 74 1.31 3.76 10.58
CA ALA A 74 2.74 3.48 10.47
C ALA A 74 3.18 3.29 9.02
N ILE A 75 2.39 2.59 8.20
CA ILE A 75 2.63 2.42 6.77
C ILE A 75 2.55 3.75 6.05
N GLU A 76 1.52 4.56 6.31
CA GLU A 76 1.39 5.89 5.69
C GLU A 76 2.58 6.80 5.99
N THR A 77 3.13 6.71 7.21
CA THR A 77 4.26 7.52 7.64
C THR A 77 5.61 6.99 7.13
N SER A 78 5.77 5.66 7.05
CA SER A 78 7.03 5.01 6.69
C SER A 78 7.13 4.57 5.23
N SER A 79 6.02 4.63 4.48
CA SER A 79 5.97 4.23 3.09
C SER A 79 6.46 5.34 2.18
N GLN A 80 7.45 5.03 1.35
CA GLN A 80 7.82 5.85 0.20
C GLN A 80 7.23 5.26 -1.08
N ARG A 81 6.52 6.12 -1.83
CA ARG A 81 6.01 5.81 -3.17
C ARG A 81 6.90 6.43 -4.23
N GLN A 82 7.41 5.62 -5.14
CA GLN A 82 8.13 6.04 -6.33
C GLN A 82 7.23 5.83 -7.55
N ASN A 83 6.66 6.91 -8.08
CA ASN A 83 5.79 6.88 -9.25
C ASN A 83 6.63 6.89 -10.54
N LEU A 84 6.47 5.86 -11.37
CA LEU A 84 7.20 5.67 -12.63
C LEU A 84 6.25 5.79 -13.84
N GLY A 85 5.11 6.47 -13.67
CA GLY A 85 4.07 6.67 -14.67
C GLY A 85 3.01 5.58 -14.59
N VAL A 86 3.18 4.51 -15.37
CA VAL A 86 2.20 3.41 -15.48
C VAL A 86 2.25 2.41 -14.32
N PHE A 87 3.22 2.54 -13.43
CA PHE A 87 3.31 1.78 -12.19
C PHE A 87 3.99 2.62 -11.10
N SER A 88 3.86 2.18 -9.86
CA SER A 88 4.62 2.70 -8.72
C SER A 88 5.35 1.57 -8.00
N ILE A 89 6.47 1.92 -7.39
CA ILE A 89 7.11 1.06 -6.38
C ILE A 89 6.84 1.68 -5.01
N TYR A 90 6.29 0.88 -4.11
CA TYR A 90 6.09 1.23 -2.71
C TYR A 90 7.15 0.51 -1.90
N THR A 91 7.88 1.26 -1.10
CA THR A 91 8.81 0.71 -0.11
C THR A 91 8.30 1.12 1.25
N THR A 92 7.94 0.15 2.08
CA THR A 92 7.51 0.39 3.46
C THR A 92 8.48 -0.28 4.39
N GLU A 93 9.00 0.48 5.32
CA GLU A 93 9.94 0.00 6.33
C GLU A 93 9.34 0.27 7.70
N VAL A 94 8.86 -0.78 8.37
CA VAL A 94 8.38 -0.69 9.73
C VAL A 94 9.48 -1.25 10.65
N PRO A 95 10.17 -0.38 11.42
CA PRO A 95 11.28 -0.81 12.27
C PRO A 95 10.88 -1.95 13.21
N GLY A 96 11.69 -3.00 13.28
CA GLY A 96 11.47 -4.17 14.14
C GLY A 96 10.47 -5.21 13.61
N VAL A 97 9.80 -4.93 12.48
CA VAL A 97 8.70 -5.75 11.96
C VAL A 97 9.10 -6.39 10.65
N ALA A 98 9.16 -5.58 9.60
CA ALA A 98 9.48 -5.99 8.24
C ALA A 98 9.73 -4.76 7.36
N LYS A 99 10.49 -4.99 6.30
CA LYS A 99 10.65 -4.11 5.16
C LYS A 99 10.09 -4.78 3.93
N ILE A 100 9.05 -4.18 3.35
CA ILE A 100 8.38 -4.71 2.16
C ILE A 100 8.58 -3.78 0.96
N ARG A 101 8.80 -4.39 -0.21
CA ARG A 101 8.79 -3.70 -1.50
C ARG A 101 7.69 -4.27 -2.39
N THR A 102 6.83 -3.38 -2.86
CA THR A 102 5.61 -3.72 -3.56
C THR A 102 5.53 -2.94 -4.86
N LEU A 103 5.26 -3.65 -5.96
CA LEU A 103 4.91 -3.06 -7.24
C LEU A 103 3.41 -2.81 -7.25
N GLY A 104 2.98 -1.56 -7.48
CA GLY A 104 1.59 -1.22 -7.79
C GLY A 104 1.45 -0.94 -9.28
N ALA A 105 0.68 -1.77 -9.99
CA ALA A 105 0.44 -1.63 -11.42
C ALA A 105 -0.93 -2.20 -11.78
N PHE A 106 -1.61 -1.59 -12.76
CA PHE A 106 -2.93 -2.02 -13.25
C PHE A 106 -3.99 -2.16 -12.13
N GLY A 107 -3.92 -1.34 -11.08
CA GLY A 107 -4.82 -1.44 -9.92
C GLY A 107 -4.53 -2.61 -8.96
N HIS A 108 -3.44 -3.35 -9.18
CA HIS A 108 -3.02 -4.47 -8.36
C HIS A 108 -1.69 -4.18 -7.63
N PHE A 109 -1.45 -4.93 -6.56
CA PHE A 109 -0.21 -4.88 -5.79
C PHE A 109 0.48 -6.24 -5.79
N LEU A 110 1.80 -6.23 -5.98
CA LEU A 110 2.63 -7.43 -5.92
C LEU A 110 3.89 -7.15 -5.09
N THR A 111 3.97 -7.77 -3.91
CA THR A 111 5.17 -7.72 -3.06
C THR A 111 6.22 -8.67 -3.61
N PHE A 112 7.42 -8.15 -3.90
CA PHE A 112 8.51 -8.93 -4.50
C PHE A 112 9.74 -9.04 -3.58
N SER A 113 9.75 -8.31 -2.46
CA SER A 113 10.80 -8.38 -1.45
C SER A 113 10.20 -8.12 -0.09
N GLU A 114 10.56 -8.97 0.88
CA GLU A 114 10.14 -8.91 2.27
C GLU A 114 11.31 -9.40 3.14
N THR A 115 11.71 -8.59 4.12
CA THR A 115 12.85 -8.85 5.02
C THR A 115 12.54 -8.41 6.44
#